data_AF-A0A356X4V7-F1
#
_entry.id   AF-A0A356X4V7-F1
#
_cell.length_a   1.000
_cell.length_b   1.000
_cell.length_c   1.000
_cell.angle_alpha   90.00
_cell.angle_beta   90.00
_cell.angle_gamma   90.00
#
_symmetry.space_group_name_H-M   'P 1'
#
loop_
_entity.id
_entity.type
_entity.pdbx_description
1 polymer ?
#
loop_
_entity_poly.entity_id
_entity_poly.type
_entity_poly.pdbx_seq_one_letter_code
_entity_poly.pdbx_strand_id
1 'polypeptide(L)'
;MKARQKKRIKDTAALVKNVKEMHDDMHSLYIEYDLDLKDFFLSLAGADNNKQQPELKTDQESKTFESHDISVSKENQSYDDQPDETVNSKKAPPKTKGRPPKRKIKEVYRAIMKLCHPDKMKMEDLEEREYYRRKAALKICSDAYPKNDYEALIFAAALVEIYVPGVSEKEYIDNLNSLYSKYNQSISRIQTSVEWAWGTNWDTLESRYKIVAALCQSQGIMLPEKIKVIEKLINHETK
;
A
#
# COMPACT_ATOMS: atom_id res chain seq x y z
N MET A 1 -8.72 -30.25 5.91
CA MET A 1 -9.57 -29.07 6.15
C MET A 1 -10.98 -29.35 5.64
N LYS A 2 -12.02 -29.10 6.44
CA LYS A 2 -13.42 -29.41 6.12
C LYS A 2 -13.99 -28.41 5.10
N ALA A 3 -15.01 -28.81 4.32
CA ALA A 3 -15.62 -27.96 3.29
C ALA A 3 -16.12 -26.60 3.82
N ARG A 4 -16.76 -26.59 5.01
CA ARG A 4 -17.23 -25.35 5.67
C ARG A 4 -16.10 -24.37 5.96
N GLN A 5 -14.93 -24.87 6.36
CA GLN A 5 -13.75 -24.06 6.68
C GLN A 5 -13.17 -23.43 5.41
N LYS A 6 -13.07 -24.23 4.33
CA LYS A 6 -12.64 -23.76 3.01
C LYS A 6 -13.55 -22.65 2.48
N LYS A 7 -14.87 -22.85 2.57
CA LYS A 7 -15.87 -21.83 2.20
C LYS A 7 -15.65 -20.53 2.97
N ARG A 8 -15.50 -20.61 4.29
CA ARG A 8 -15.24 -19.43 5.12
C ARG A 8 -13.99 -18.66 4.70
N ILE A 9 -12.87 -19.37 4.47
CA ILE A 9 -11.62 -18.76 4.01
C ILE A 9 -11.81 -18.06 2.67
N LYS A 10 -12.51 -18.71 1.74
CA LYS A 10 -12.84 -18.14 0.42
C LYS A 10 -13.68 -16.87 0.54
N ASP A 11 -14.74 -16.90 1.34
CA ASP A 11 -15.62 -15.75 1.55
C ASP A 11 -14.86 -14.57 2.18
N THR A 12 -13.98 -14.85 3.16
CA THR A 12 -13.12 -13.82 3.77
C THR A 12 -12.08 -13.28 2.77
N ALA A 13 -11.49 -14.13 1.93
CA ALA A 13 -10.56 -13.68 0.89
C ALA A 13 -11.26 -12.80 -0.15
N ALA A 14 -12.49 -13.12 -0.54
CA ALA A 14 -13.29 -12.27 -1.42
C ALA A 14 -13.55 -10.89 -0.80
N LEU A 15 -13.85 -10.83 0.51
CA LEU A 15 -14.00 -9.57 1.23
C LEU A 15 -12.70 -8.74 1.24
N VAL A 16 -11.56 -9.37 1.54
CA VAL A 16 -10.24 -8.70 1.50
C VAL A 16 -9.95 -8.18 0.10
N LYS A 17 -10.26 -8.96 -0.94
CA LYS A 17 -10.08 -8.55 -2.34
C LYS A 17 -10.87 -7.28 -2.64
N ASN A 18 -12.16 -7.25 -2.33
CA ASN A 18 -13.01 -6.10 -2.62
C ASN A 18 -12.54 -4.83 -1.87
N VAL A 19 -12.14 -4.96 -0.61
CA VAL A 19 -11.63 -3.81 0.17
C VAL A 19 -10.26 -3.36 -0.34
N LYS A 20 -9.40 -4.28 -0.79
CA LYS A 20 -8.14 -3.93 -1.44
C LYS A 20 -8.37 -3.15 -2.74
N GLU A 21 -9.28 -3.61 -3.60
CA GLU A 21 -9.60 -2.93 -4.85
C GLU A 21 -10.14 -1.52 -4.57
N MET A 22 -11.09 -1.38 -3.64
CA MET A 22 -11.57 -0.06 -3.18
C MET A 22 -10.44 0.82 -2.63
N HIS A 23 -9.53 0.25 -1.84
CA HIS A 23 -8.37 0.98 -1.34
C HIS A 23 -7.49 1.49 -2.49
N ASP A 24 -7.18 0.65 -3.46
CA ASP A 24 -6.32 1.02 -4.60
C ASP A 24 -6.98 2.14 -5.44
N ASP A 25 -8.28 2.05 -5.68
CA ASP A 25 -9.07 3.09 -6.38
C ASP A 25 -9.06 4.41 -5.61
N MET A 26 -9.36 4.36 -4.30
CA MET A 26 -9.36 5.54 -3.43
C MET A 26 -7.97 6.16 -3.29
N HIS A 27 -6.92 5.34 -3.25
CA HIS A 27 -5.55 5.83 -3.15
C HIS A 27 -5.12 6.55 -4.44
N SER A 28 -5.56 6.06 -5.60
CA SER A 28 -5.30 6.71 -6.89
C SER A 28 -5.92 8.10 -6.94
N LEU A 29 -7.20 8.22 -6.57
CA LEU A 29 -7.90 9.50 -6.45
C LEU A 29 -7.27 10.42 -5.39
N TYR A 30 -6.86 9.87 -4.25
CA TYR A 30 -6.17 10.64 -3.21
C TYR A 30 -4.90 11.30 -3.73
N ILE A 31 -4.09 10.61 -4.54
CA ILE A 31 -2.89 11.17 -5.16
C ILE A 31 -3.25 12.31 -6.11
N GLU A 32 -4.30 12.14 -6.93
CA GLU A 32 -4.78 13.19 -7.84
C GLU A 32 -5.21 14.43 -7.05
N TYR A 33 -5.97 14.25 -5.97
CA TYR A 33 -6.43 15.37 -5.14
C TYR A 33 -5.30 16.06 -4.37
N ASP A 34 -4.29 15.32 -3.91
CA ASP A 34 -3.09 15.88 -3.28
C ASP A 34 -2.30 16.76 -4.27
N LEU A 35 -2.10 16.26 -5.50
CA LEU A 35 -1.44 17.03 -6.56
C LEU A 35 -2.22 18.29 -6.93
N ASP A 36 -3.53 18.17 -7.06
CA ASP A 36 -4.43 19.28 -7.38
C ASP A 36 -4.43 20.37 -6.29
N LEU A 37 -4.50 19.95 -5.03
CA LEU A 37 -4.38 20.84 -3.88
C LEU A 37 -3.04 21.56 -3.86
N LYS A 38 -1.93 20.84 -4.13
CA LYS A 38 -0.59 21.43 -4.21
C LYS A 38 -0.48 22.45 -5.34
N ASP A 39 -1.03 22.17 -6.53
CA ASP A 39 -1.07 23.12 -7.64
C ASP A 39 -1.84 24.40 -7.25
N PHE A 40 -2.99 24.23 -6.60
CA PHE A 40 -3.74 25.37 -6.08
C PHE A 40 -2.89 26.22 -5.12
N PHE A 41 -2.19 25.61 -4.16
CA PHE A 41 -1.35 26.34 -3.21
C PHE A 41 -0.13 27.01 -3.86
N LEU A 42 0.48 26.38 -4.86
CA LEU A 42 1.55 27.01 -5.67
C LEU A 42 1.01 28.24 -6.42
N SER A 43 -0.18 28.11 -7.01
CA SER A 43 -0.85 29.25 -7.65
C SER A 43 -1.16 30.36 -6.64
N LEU A 44 -1.51 29.99 -5.39
CA LEU A 44 -1.79 30.94 -4.31
C LEU A 44 -0.55 31.76 -3.97
N ALA A 45 0.59 31.10 -3.73
CA ALA A 45 1.88 31.72 -3.42
C ALA A 45 2.46 32.54 -4.58
N GLY A 46 2.18 32.16 -5.83
CA GLY A 46 2.63 32.87 -7.03
C GLY A 46 2.05 34.27 -7.25
N ALA A 47 1.02 34.70 -6.49
CA ALA A 47 0.44 36.04 -6.67
C ALA A 47 1.11 37.16 -5.86
N ASP A 48 1.89 36.85 -4.83
CA ASP A 48 2.48 37.87 -3.96
C ASP A 48 4.01 38.02 -4.10
N ASN A 49 4.65 37.27 -5.01
CA ASN A 49 6.09 37.38 -5.27
C ASN A 49 6.48 38.56 -6.16
N ASN A 50 5.96 39.74 -5.83
CA ASN A 50 6.59 41.01 -6.14
C ASN A 50 6.85 41.80 -4.85
N LYS A 51 7.46 41.14 -3.85
CA LYS A 51 8.46 41.64 -2.89
C LYS A 51 8.59 40.68 -1.70
N GLN A 52 9.84 40.29 -1.43
CA GLN A 52 10.35 39.61 -0.22
C GLN A 52 10.20 38.08 -0.18
N GLN A 53 11.26 37.40 -0.62
CA GLN A 53 11.60 36.07 -0.11
C GLN A 53 11.91 36.14 1.39
N PRO A 54 11.40 35.17 2.17
CA PRO A 54 12.17 34.59 3.25
C PRO A 54 12.55 33.15 2.89
N GLU A 55 13.84 32.85 3.06
CA GLU A 55 14.38 31.49 2.98
C GLU A 55 13.66 30.58 3.97
N LEU A 56 12.94 29.59 3.45
CA LEU A 56 12.44 28.46 4.24
C LEU A 56 13.63 27.56 4.61
N LYS A 57 14.09 27.70 5.85
CA LYS A 57 14.93 26.69 6.50
C LYS A 57 14.15 25.38 6.56
N THR A 58 14.58 24.45 5.72
CA THR A 58 14.07 23.08 5.70
C THR A 58 14.89 22.27 6.70
N ASP A 59 14.43 22.20 7.95
CA ASP A 59 14.86 21.18 8.90
C ASP A 59 13.67 20.28 9.25
N GLN A 60 13.69 19.09 8.63
CA GLN A 60 13.26 17.77 9.13
C GLN A 60 11.95 17.65 9.93
N GLU A 61 10.94 17.04 9.29
CA GLU A 61 10.43 15.71 9.68
C GLU A 61 9.49 15.15 8.58
N SER A 62 10.06 14.82 7.42
CA SER A 62 9.43 13.91 6.48
C SER A 62 9.48 12.50 7.07
N LYS A 63 8.37 12.04 7.67
CA LYS A 63 8.13 10.60 7.85
C LYS A 63 7.93 9.99 6.47
N THR A 64 9.04 9.55 5.90
CA THR A 64 9.11 8.68 4.73
C THR A 64 8.27 7.44 5.00
N PHE A 65 7.06 7.38 4.44
CA PHE A 65 6.36 6.11 4.29
C PHE A 65 7.07 5.36 3.15
N GLU A 66 7.71 4.24 3.49
CA GLU A 66 8.48 3.42 2.56
C GLU A 66 7.62 2.95 1.37
N SER A 67 7.75 3.65 0.26
CA SER A 67 7.51 3.14 -1.09
C SER A 67 8.69 2.24 -1.46
N HIS A 68 8.58 0.96 -1.14
CA HIS A 68 9.54 -0.04 -1.63
C HIS A 68 9.20 -0.45 -3.06
N ASP A 69 9.86 0.18 -4.05
CA ASP A 69 10.26 -0.50 -5.29
C ASP A 69 11.42 0.18 -6.09
N ILE A 70 12.46 -0.63 -6.35
CA ILE A 70 13.26 -0.80 -7.59
C ILE A 70 14.36 0.22 -7.97
N SER A 71 15.65 -0.21 -7.89
CA SER A 71 16.58 -0.36 -9.06
C SER A 71 18.07 -0.67 -8.71
N VAL A 72 18.58 -1.79 -9.29
CA VAL A 72 19.86 -2.08 -10.01
C VAL A 72 21.17 -1.32 -9.60
N SER A 73 22.41 -1.85 -9.49
CA SER A 73 23.16 -2.91 -10.21
C SER A 73 24.54 -3.22 -9.54
N LYS A 74 25.09 -4.45 -9.76
CA LYS A 74 26.50 -4.85 -10.09
C LYS A 74 27.68 -4.49 -9.13
N GLU A 75 28.79 -5.24 -8.95
CA GLU A 75 29.37 -6.52 -9.39
C GLU A 75 30.69 -6.78 -8.57
N ASN A 76 31.19 -8.03 -8.58
CA ASN A 76 32.58 -8.53 -8.30
C ASN A 76 32.96 -8.96 -6.85
N GLN A 77 33.09 -10.29 -6.59
CA GLN A 77 34.30 -11.18 -6.61
C GLN A 77 35.13 -11.09 -5.31
N SER A 78 35.76 -12.09 -4.68
CA SER A 78 36.08 -13.51 -4.90
C SER A 78 36.81 -14.02 -3.61
N TYR A 79 36.72 -15.32 -3.27
CA TYR A 79 37.58 -16.25 -2.46
C TYR A 79 38.68 -15.68 -1.51
N ASP A 80 38.97 -16.19 -0.30
CA ASP A 80 39.32 -17.58 0.03
C ASP A 80 39.44 -17.84 1.56
N ASP A 81 39.29 -19.12 1.92
CA ASP A 81 39.82 -19.96 3.02
C ASP A 81 39.84 -19.63 4.54
N GLN A 82 39.50 -20.68 5.28
CA GLN A 82 39.45 -20.96 6.72
C GLN A 82 40.84 -21.11 7.39
N PRO A 83 40.96 -21.51 8.69
CA PRO A 83 40.07 -21.37 9.86
C PRO A 83 40.84 -20.84 11.10
N ASP A 84 40.15 -20.41 12.16
CA ASP A 84 40.68 -20.74 13.49
C ASP A 84 39.60 -20.78 14.58
N GLU A 85 39.76 -21.77 15.44
CA GLU A 85 38.87 -22.13 16.53
C GLU A 85 38.84 -21.05 17.61
N THR A 86 37.66 -20.57 17.96
CA THR A 86 37.42 -20.11 19.34
C THR A 86 35.98 -20.38 19.75
N VAL A 87 35.89 -21.31 20.69
CA VAL A 87 34.72 -21.67 21.48
C VAL A 87 34.08 -20.41 22.05
N ASN A 88 32.90 -20.05 21.55
CA ASN A 88 32.05 -19.12 22.26
C ASN A 88 30.60 -19.60 22.16
N SER A 89 30.07 -20.05 23.30
CA SER A 89 28.71 -20.52 23.47
C SER A 89 27.74 -19.39 23.11
N LYS A 90 27.34 -19.33 21.84
CA LYS A 90 26.28 -18.44 21.37
C LYS A 90 24.97 -18.92 21.99
N LYS A 91 24.56 -18.26 23.08
CA LYS A 91 23.18 -18.24 23.54
C LYS A 91 22.30 -18.06 22.31
N ALA A 92 21.43 -19.04 22.05
CA ALA A 92 20.47 -18.96 20.96
C ALA A 92 19.74 -17.61 21.08
N PRO A 93 19.59 -16.86 19.96
CA PRO A 93 18.84 -15.62 20.00
C PRO A 93 17.43 -15.91 20.49
N PRO A 94 16.82 -15.01 21.28
CA PRO A 94 15.47 -15.20 21.77
C PRO A 94 14.55 -15.49 20.59
N LYS A 95 13.78 -16.58 20.67
CA LYS A 95 12.77 -16.94 19.68
C LYS A 95 11.91 -15.70 19.41
N THR A 96 12.05 -15.10 18.24
CA THR A 96 11.25 -13.98 17.80
C THR A 96 9.80 -14.44 17.78
N LYS A 97 9.03 -14.05 18.80
CA LYS A 97 7.58 -14.16 18.79
C LYS A 97 7.10 -13.29 17.63
N GLY A 98 6.60 -13.90 16.55
CA GLY A 98 5.80 -13.18 15.56
C GLY A 98 6.07 -13.47 14.09
N ARG A 99 7.20 -14.08 13.70
CA ARG A 99 7.45 -14.42 12.29
C ARG A 99 7.16 -15.90 12.01
N PRO A 100 6.34 -16.23 11.01
CA PRO A 100 6.10 -17.62 10.64
C PRO A 100 7.43 -18.28 10.25
N PRO A 101 7.60 -19.59 10.51
CA PRO A 101 8.82 -20.29 10.13
C PRO A 101 9.10 -20.11 8.63
N LYS A 102 10.34 -19.78 8.24
CA LYS A 102 10.75 -19.62 6.82
C LYS A 102 10.31 -20.79 5.93
N ARG A 103 10.23 -21.99 6.51
CA ARG A 103 9.73 -23.20 5.87
C ARG A 103 8.28 -23.06 5.38
N LYS A 104 7.37 -22.51 6.20
CA LYS A 104 5.96 -22.30 5.83
C LYS A 104 5.81 -21.32 4.67
N ILE A 105 6.54 -20.20 4.71
CA ILE A 105 6.55 -19.19 3.63
C ILE A 105 6.91 -19.85 2.30
N LYS A 106 8.00 -20.64 2.28
CA LYS A 106 8.47 -21.35 1.09
C LYS A 106 7.48 -22.42 0.61
N GLU A 107 6.82 -23.13 1.52
CA GLU A 107 5.81 -24.13 1.20
C GLU A 107 4.57 -23.50 0.54
N VAL A 108 4.08 -22.38 1.09
CA VAL A 108 2.95 -21.62 0.51
C VAL A 108 3.31 -21.08 -0.88
N TYR A 109 4.47 -20.44 -1.00
CA TYR A 109 4.94 -19.93 -2.29
C TYR A 109 5.02 -21.02 -3.35
N ARG A 110 5.66 -22.17 -3.03
CA ARG A 110 5.76 -23.30 -3.96
C ARG A 110 4.40 -23.86 -4.35
N ALA A 111 3.45 -23.91 -3.42
CA ALA A 111 2.10 -24.39 -3.70
C ALA A 111 1.39 -23.47 -4.70
N ILE A 112 1.47 -22.14 -4.50
CA ILE A 112 0.92 -21.15 -5.44
C ILE A 112 1.60 -21.27 -6.80
N MET A 113 2.94 -21.25 -6.84
CA MET A 113 3.69 -21.36 -8.10
C MET A 113 3.39 -22.65 -8.85
N LYS A 114 3.17 -23.78 -8.17
CA LYS A 114 2.81 -25.05 -8.84
C LYS A 114 1.52 -24.95 -9.65
N LEU A 115 0.59 -24.08 -9.26
CA LEU A 115 -0.71 -23.88 -9.91
C LEU A 115 -0.72 -22.67 -10.87
N CYS A 116 -0.03 -21.59 -10.48
CA CYS A 116 -0.08 -20.29 -11.15
C CYS A 116 1.18 -19.98 -11.97
N HIS A 117 2.10 -20.94 -12.18
CA HIS A 117 3.26 -20.70 -13.05
C HIS A 117 2.80 -20.30 -14.46
N PRO A 118 3.47 -19.33 -15.15
CA PRO A 118 3.12 -18.92 -16.51
C PRO A 118 2.97 -20.10 -17.49
N ASP A 119 3.85 -21.10 -17.41
CA ASP A 119 3.79 -22.33 -18.23
C ASP A 119 2.48 -23.11 -18.12
N LYS A 120 1.73 -22.93 -17.02
CA LYS A 120 0.45 -23.59 -16.72
C LYS A 120 -0.75 -22.66 -16.82
N MET A 121 -0.53 -21.43 -17.29
CA MET A 121 -1.53 -20.38 -17.42
C MET A 121 -1.70 -19.98 -18.88
N LYS A 122 -2.06 -20.93 -19.74
CA LYS A 122 -2.50 -20.64 -21.11
C LYS A 122 -3.98 -20.26 -21.09
N MET A 123 -4.36 -19.23 -21.84
CA MET A 123 -5.76 -18.76 -21.83
C MET A 123 -6.71 -19.78 -22.47
N GLU A 124 -6.24 -20.59 -23.42
CA GLU A 124 -7.07 -21.61 -24.07
C GLU A 124 -7.42 -22.78 -23.12
N ASP A 125 -6.62 -22.99 -22.07
CA ASP A 125 -6.74 -24.15 -21.17
C ASP A 125 -7.57 -23.85 -19.90
N LEU A 126 -7.98 -22.59 -19.69
CA LEU A 126 -8.61 -22.12 -18.45
C LEU A 126 -9.86 -21.29 -18.75
N GLU A 127 -10.86 -21.40 -17.88
CA GLU A 127 -11.96 -20.43 -17.85
C GLU A 127 -11.38 -19.03 -17.60
N GLU A 128 -11.85 -18.03 -18.33
CA GLU A 128 -11.36 -16.64 -18.25
C GLU A 128 -11.30 -16.13 -16.81
N ARG A 129 -12.35 -16.39 -16.02
CA ARG A 129 -12.43 -15.99 -14.61
C ARG A 129 -11.35 -16.66 -13.75
N GLU A 130 -11.02 -17.91 -14.04
CA GLU A 130 -9.97 -18.65 -13.35
C GLU A 130 -8.58 -18.15 -13.75
N TYR A 131 -8.37 -17.86 -15.04
CA TYR A 131 -7.14 -17.27 -15.54
C TYR A 131 -6.81 -15.95 -14.83
N TYR A 132 -7.76 -15.02 -14.74
CA TYR A 132 -7.55 -13.75 -14.04
C TYR A 132 -7.32 -13.92 -12.53
N ARG A 133 -8.00 -14.86 -11.87
CA ARG A 133 -7.75 -15.17 -10.46
C ARG A 133 -6.32 -15.67 -10.23
N ARG A 134 -5.85 -16.60 -11.06
CA ARG A 134 -4.47 -17.11 -10.98
C ARG A 134 -3.45 -16.02 -11.30
N LYS A 135 -3.74 -15.13 -12.25
CA LYS A 135 -2.87 -14.00 -12.61
C LYS A 135 -2.72 -13.03 -11.44
N ALA A 136 -3.83 -12.69 -10.79
CA ALA A 136 -3.82 -11.85 -9.59
C ALA A 136 -3.03 -12.50 -8.45
N ALA A 137 -3.27 -13.79 -8.18
CA ALA A 137 -2.54 -14.53 -7.14
C ALA A 137 -1.04 -14.64 -7.45
N LEU A 138 -0.65 -14.85 -8.71
CA LEU A 138 0.75 -14.88 -9.13
C LEU A 138 1.44 -13.54 -8.88
N LYS A 139 0.79 -12.42 -9.23
CA LYS A 139 1.33 -11.07 -8.98
C LYS A 139 1.58 -10.87 -7.49
N ILE A 140 0.54 -11.06 -6.66
CA ILE A 140 0.66 -10.93 -5.19
C ILE A 140 1.77 -11.84 -4.64
N CYS A 141 1.84 -13.09 -5.12
CA CYS A 141 2.82 -14.06 -4.67
C CYS A 141 4.26 -13.68 -5.04
N SER A 142 4.46 -13.11 -6.22
CA SER A 142 5.77 -12.69 -6.73
C SER A 142 6.31 -11.49 -5.95
N ASP A 143 5.44 -10.56 -5.57
CA ASP A 143 5.79 -9.36 -4.81
C ASP A 143 6.02 -9.69 -3.32
N ALA A 144 5.20 -10.59 -2.76
CA ALA A 144 5.21 -10.92 -1.34
C ALA A 144 6.39 -11.80 -0.91
N TYR A 145 6.79 -12.77 -1.75
CA TYR A 145 7.80 -13.76 -1.37
C TYR A 145 9.19 -13.17 -1.07
N PRO A 146 9.76 -12.26 -1.89
CA PRO A 146 11.03 -11.60 -1.60
C PRO A 146 10.98 -10.79 -0.28
N LYS A 147 9.84 -10.14 -0.03
CA LYS A 147 9.56 -9.35 1.17
C LYS A 147 9.27 -10.21 2.41
N ASN A 148 9.19 -11.55 2.25
CA ASN A 148 8.75 -12.50 3.27
C ASN A 148 7.40 -12.09 3.90
N ASP A 149 6.50 -11.50 3.09
CA ASP A 149 5.17 -11.11 3.50
C ASP A 149 4.25 -12.35 3.49
N TYR A 150 4.11 -12.95 4.67
CA TYR A 150 3.31 -14.15 4.82
C TYR A 150 1.81 -13.88 4.70
N GLU A 151 1.34 -12.70 5.13
CA GLU A 151 -0.07 -12.34 5.06
C GLU A 151 -0.53 -12.29 3.60
N ALA A 152 0.25 -11.61 2.75
CA ALA A 152 -0.03 -11.52 1.32
C ALA A 152 0.08 -12.89 0.62
N LEU A 153 1.01 -13.76 1.02
CA LEU A 153 1.09 -15.13 0.49
C LEU A 153 -0.12 -15.99 0.89
N ILE A 154 -0.61 -15.86 2.12
CA ILE A 154 -1.82 -16.54 2.58
C ILE A 154 -3.05 -16.06 1.80
N PHE A 155 -3.13 -14.74 1.54
CA PHE A 155 -4.17 -14.16 0.71
C PHE A 155 -4.13 -14.71 -0.72
N ALA A 156 -2.95 -14.70 -1.35
CA ALA A 156 -2.76 -15.28 -2.69
C ALA A 156 -3.18 -16.76 -2.75
N ALA A 157 -2.78 -17.57 -1.76
CA ALA A 157 -3.18 -18.97 -1.67
C ALA A 157 -4.70 -19.14 -1.54
N ALA A 158 -5.35 -18.29 -0.72
CA ALA A 158 -6.80 -18.33 -0.52
C ALA A 158 -7.59 -17.96 -1.78
N LEU A 159 -7.09 -17.00 -2.60
CA LEU A 159 -7.73 -16.59 -3.86
C LEU A 159 -7.84 -17.72 -4.89
N VAL A 160 -6.86 -18.63 -4.90
CA VAL A 160 -6.82 -19.80 -5.79
C VAL A 160 -7.14 -21.10 -5.06
N GLU A 161 -7.77 -21.01 -3.88
CA GLU A 161 -8.27 -22.14 -3.10
C GLU A 161 -7.20 -23.20 -2.75
N ILE A 162 -5.95 -22.77 -2.55
CA ILE A 162 -4.84 -23.61 -2.11
C ILE A 162 -4.78 -23.63 -0.59
N TYR A 163 -4.87 -24.83 -0.01
CA TYR A 163 -4.80 -25.05 1.43
C TYR A 163 -3.56 -25.87 1.78
N VAL A 164 -2.55 -25.21 2.36
CA VAL A 164 -1.24 -25.81 2.60
C VAL A 164 -1.26 -26.68 3.87
N PRO A 165 -0.72 -27.91 3.82
CA PRO A 165 -0.57 -28.74 5.02
C PRO A 165 0.19 -28.01 6.13
N GLY A 166 -0.32 -28.05 7.36
CA GLY A 166 0.31 -27.37 8.50
C GLY A 166 -0.06 -25.88 8.67
N VAL A 167 -0.88 -25.32 7.76
CA VAL A 167 -1.55 -24.03 7.95
C VAL A 167 -2.98 -24.28 8.38
N SER A 168 -3.34 -23.80 9.58
CA SER A 168 -4.68 -24.01 10.13
C SER A 168 -5.72 -23.06 9.52
N GLU A 169 -7.01 -23.40 9.60
CA GLU A 169 -8.08 -22.47 9.21
C GLU A 169 -7.95 -21.14 9.96
N LYS A 170 -7.68 -21.19 11.27
CA LYS A 170 -7.49 -20.01 12.11
C LYS A 170 -6.36 -19.14 11.57
N GLU A 171 -5.24 -19.74 11.17
CA GLU A 171 -4.10 -19.02 10.60
C GLU A 171 -4.48 -18.32 9.29
N TYR A 172 -5.23 -18.98 8.39
CA TYR A 172 -5.77 -18.30 7.21
C TYR A 172 -6.65 -17.11 7.57
N ILE A 173 -7.63 -17.30 8.45
CA ILE A 173 -8.61 -16.27 8.81
C ILE A 173 -7.95 -15.09 9.54
N ASP A 174 -7.01 -15.35 10.46
CA ASP A 174 -6.31 -14.30 11.21
C ASP A 174 -5.47 -13.42 10.27
N ASN A 175 -4.76 -14.02 9.30
CA ASN A 175 -3.98 -13.26 8.30
C ASN A 175 -4.91 -12.47 7.35
N LEU A 176 -6.02 -13.06 6.90
CA LEU A 176 -6.98 -12.38 6.05
C LEU A 176 -7.67 -11.21 6.78
N ASN A 177 -8.05 -11.39 8.04
CA ASN A 177 -8.62 -10.32 8.86
C ASN A 177 -7.60 -9.20 9.11
N SER A 178 -6.33 -9.53 9.33
CA SER A 178 -5.25 -8.54 9.43
C SER A 178 -5.19 -7.67 8.17
N LEU A 179 -5.17 -8.28 6.98
CA LEU A 179 -5.18 -7.55 5.72
C LEU A 179 -6.44 -6.69 5.55
N TYR A 180 -7.62 -7.25 5.84
CA TYR A 180 -8.87 -6.51 5.81
C TYR A 180 -8.80 -5.26 6.70
N SER A 181 -8.34 -5.41 7.95
CA SER A 181 -8.19 -4.30 8.88
C SER A 181 -7.17 -3.27 8.40
N LYS A 182 -6.05 -3.69 7.80
CA LYS A 182 -5.04 -2.78 7.23
C LYS A 182 -5.62 -1.92 6.12
N TYR A 183 -6.28 -2.53 5.13
CA TYR A 183 -6.89 -1.78 4.03
C TYR A 183 -8.03 -0.88 4.51
N ASN A 184 -8.88 -1.36 5.42
CA ASN A 184 -9.98 -0.56 5.95
C ASN A 184 -9.50 0.64 6.77
N GLN A 185 -8.42 0.48 7.56
CA GLN A 185 -7.79 1.60 8.26
C GLN A 185 -7.17 2.61 7.28
N SER A 186 -6.54 2.13 6.20
CA SER A 186 -5.99 3.01 5.16
C SER A 186 -7.09 3.80 4.44
N ILE A 187 -8.19 3.15 4.05
CA ILE A 187 -9.38 3.79 3.49
C ILE A 187 -9.93 4.85 4.45
N SER A 188 -10.08 4.50 5.73
CA SER A 188 -10.58 5.45 6.72
C SER A 188 -9.66 6.68 6.85
N ARG A 189 -8.34 6.50 6.77
CA ARG A 189 -7.38 7.62 6.78
C ARG A 189 -7.54 8.51 5.55
N ILE A 190 -7.66 7.90 4.37
CA ILE A 190 -7.92 8.62 3.11
C ILE A 190 -9.21 9.43 3.26
N GLN A 191 -10.31 8.82 3.67
CA GLN A 191 -11.61 9.49 3.81
C GLN A 191 -11.60 10.69 4.77
N THR A 192 -10.76 10.65 5.81
CA THR A 192 -10.60 11.74 6.79
C THR A 192 -9.53 12.75 6.42
N SER A 193 -8.82 12.56 5.30
CA SER A 193 -7.73 13.43 4.87
C SER A 193 -8.24 14.74 4.26
N VAL A 194 -7.38 15.77 4.25
CA VAL A 194 -7.74 17.09 3.71
C VAL A 194 -7.80 17.04 2.18
N GLU A 195 -6.93 16.25 1.57
CA GLU A 195 -6.84 15.99 0.14
C GLU A 195 -8.11 15.31 -0.36
N TRP A 196 -8.61 14.32 0.39
CA TRP A 196 -9.91 13.73 0.09
C TRP A 196 -11.05 14.74 0.22
N ALA A 197 -11.07 15.51 1.31
CA ALA A 197 -12.07 16.58 1.48
C ALA A 197 -11.98 17.65 0.37
N TRP A 198 -10.80 17.94 -0.16
CA TRP A 198 -10.59 18.86 -1.28
C TRP A 198 -11.20 18.33 -2.58
N GLY A 199 -10.92 17.07 -2.90
CA GLY A 199 -11.41 16.42 -4.11
C GLY A 199 -12.91 16.13 -4.09
N THR A 200 -13.49 15.79 -2.93
CA THR A 200 -14.91 15.39 -2.86
C THR A 200 -15.87 16.54 -2.58
N ASN A 201 -15.42 17.67 -2.02
CA ASN A 201 -16.28 18.84 -1.75
C ASN A 201 -16.29 19.82 -2.93
N TRP A 202 -16.77 19.37 -4.10
CA TRP A 202 -16.93 20.20 -5.30
C TRP A 202 -18.19 21.08 -5.26
N ASP A 203 -19.13 20.78 -4.37
CA ASP A 203 -20.46 21.42 -4.38
C ASP A 203 -20.47 22.90 -3.94
N THR A 204 -19.45 23.36 -3.19
CA THR A 204 -19.44 24.75 -2.71
C THR A 204 -18.02 25.34 -2.60
N LEU A 205 -17.81 26.47 -3.28
CA LEU A 205 -16.62 27.32 -3.11
C LEU A 205 -16.36 27.68 -1.64
N GLU A 206 -17.42 27.82 -0.83
CA GLU A 206 -17.30 28.10 0.61
C GLU A 206 -16.63 26.95 1.38
N SER A 207 -16.89 25.69 1.02
CA SER A 207 -16.24 24.54 1.67
C SER A 207 -14.77 24.46 1.28
N ARG A 208 -14.44 24.69 0.01
CA ARG A 208 -13.05 24.76 -0.47
C ARG A 208 -12.29 25.93 0.17
N TYR A 209 -12.92 27.10 0.30
CA TYR A 209 -12.35 28.23 1.01
C TYR A 209 -12.03 27.88 2.48
N LYS A 210 -12.93 27.18 3.18
CA LYS A 210 -12.68 26.74 4.57
C LYS A 210 -11.48 25.79 4.66
N ILE A 211 -11.32 24.88 3.71
CA ILE A 211 -10.15 23.99 3.62
C ILE A 211 -8.88 24.81 3.45
N VAL A 212 -8.86 25.74 2.50
CA VAL A 212 -7.71 26.62 2.24
C VAL A 212 -7.38 27.46 3.48
N ALA A 213 -8.38 28.06 4.11
CA ALA A 213 -8.19 28.85 5.32
C ALA A 213 -7.58 28.03 6.47
N ALA A 214 -8.07 26.81 6.69
CA ALA A 214 -7.54 25.92 7.72
C ALA A 214 -6.09 25.49 7.43
N LEU A 215 -5.75 25.24 6.17
CA LEU A 215 -4.40 24.89 5.74
C LEU A 215 -3.41 26.07 5.83
N CYS A 216 -3.81 27.27 5.41
CA CYS A 216 -2.99 28.47 5.60
C CYS A 216 -2.70 28.70 7.09
N GLN A 217 -3.72 28.56 7.95
CA GLN A 217 -3.57 28.72 9.39
C GLN A 217 -2.63 27.65 10.00
N SER A 218 -2.73 26.40 9.58
CA SER A 218 -1.88 25.31 10.10
C SER A 218 -0.43 25.41 9.64
N GLN A 219 -0.18 25.99 8.46
CA GLN A 219 1.15 26.23 7.90
C GLN A 219 1.75 27.58 8.31
N GLY A 220 1.03 28.40 9.08
CA GLY A 220 1.48 29.74 9.47
C GLY A 220 1.56 30.72 8.29
N ILE A 221 0.86 30.44 7.19
CA ILE A 221 0.78 31.30 6.02
C ILE A 221 -0.33 32.32 6.23
N MET A 222 -0.06 33.59 5.95
CA MET A 222 -1.09 34.62 5.99
C MET A 222 -2.13 34.35 4.90
N LEU A 223 -3.39 34.15 5.32
CA LEU A 223 -4.49 33.93 4.39
C LEU A 223 -4.77 35.22 3.59
N PRO A 224 -4.74 35.17 2.25
CA PRO A 224 -5.13 36.32 1.43
C PRO A 224 -6.59 36.71 1.64
N GLU A 225 -6.97 37.91 1.19
CA GLU A 225 -8.36 38.35 1.24
C GLU A 225 -9.30 37.32 0.60
N LYS A 226 -10.43 37.05 1.26
CA LYS A 226 -11.41 36.02 0.84
C LYS A 226 -11.78 36.12 -0.64
N ILE A 227 -11.95 37.33 -1.17
CA ILE A 227 -12.28 37.57 -2.59
C ILE A 227 -11.20 37.02 -3.52
N LYS A 228 -9.92 37.29 -3.24
CA LYS A 228 -8.79 36.80 -4.07
C LYS A 228 -8.67 35.29 -4.05
N VAL A 229 -8.93 34.65 -2.90
CA VAL A 229 -8.94 33.19 -2.79
C VAL A 229 -10.09 32.60 -3.61
N ILE A 230 -11.28 33.20 -3.54
CA ILE A 230 -12.45 32.76 -4.32
C ILE A 230 -12.20 32.90 -5.83
N GLU A 231 -11.64 34.02 -6.29
CA GLU A 231 -11.29 34.21 -7.71
C GLU A 231 -10.31 33.14 -8.20
N LYS A 232 -9.31 32.78 -7.39
CA LYS A 232 -8.38 31.70 -7.73
C LYS A 232 -9.04 30.33 -7.73
N LEU A 233 -9.95 30.06 -6.81
CA LEU A 233 -10.71 28.80 -6.78
C LEU A 233 -11.54 28.64 -8.05
N ILE A 234 -12.24 29.71 -8.48
CA ILE A 234 -13.00 29.71 -9.74
C ILE A 234 -12.08 29.45 -10.93
N ASN A 235 -10.96 30.18 -11.02
CA ASN A 235 -10.02 30.02 -12.12
C ASN A 235 -9.40 28.62 -12.17
N HIS A 236 -9.13 28.02 -11.02
CA HIS A 236 -8.59 26.68 -10.90
C HIS A 236 -9.62 25.62 -11.36
N GLU A 237 -10.90 25.79 -11.01
CA GLU A 237 -11.99 24.89 -11.43
C GLU A 237 -12.33 24.96 -12.92
N THR A 238 -12.06 26.09 -13.58
CA THR A 238 -12.38 26.31 -15.00
C THR A 238 -11.24 25.95 -15.97
N LYS A 239 -10.10 25.45 -15.47
CA LYS A 239 -8.99 24.95 -16.31
C LYS A 239 -9.27 23.57 -16.87
#